data_AF-A0A956P0W9-F1
#
_entry.id   AF-A0A956P0W9-F1
#
_cell.length_a   1.000
_cell.length_b   1.000
_cell.length_c   1.000
_cell.angle_alpha   90.00
_cell.angle_beta   90.00
_cell.angle_gamma   90.00
#
_symmetry.space_group_name_H-M   'P 1'
#
loop_
_entity.id
_entity.type
_entity.pdbx_description
1 polymer ?
#
loop_
_entity_poly.entity_id
_entity_poly.type
_entity_poly.pdbx_seq_one_letter_code
_entity_poly.pdbx_strand_id
1 'polypeptide(L)' 'KALFDAHVHAVLDHRNLNLDVPWFAERLPSAENIAVFIWEQIAPRVPAGRLVRVRLWETPRNYVEYEGG' A
#
# COMPACT_ATOMS: atom_id res chain seq x y z
N LYS A 1 1.65 -4.29 -13.30
CA LYS A 1 2.23 -5.44 -12.57
C LYS A 1 3.62 -5.10 -12.02
N ALA A 2 4.64 -4.88 -12.85
CA ALA A 2 6.01 -4.60 -12.41
C ALA A 2 6.14 -3.49 -11.34
N LEU A 3 5.39 -2.40 -11.48
CA LEU A 3 5.40 -1.27 -10.55
C LEU A 3 4.89 -1.67 -9.15
N PHE A 4 3.81 -2.45 -9.07
CA PHE A 4 3.31 -2.96 -7.79
C PHE A 4 4.29 -3.96 -7.17
N ASP A 5 4.80 -4.89 -7.97
CA ASP A 5 5.71 -5.93 -7.50
C ASP A 5 6.98 -5.31 -6.89
N ALA A 6 7.56 -4.30 -7.55
CA ALA A 6 8.80 -3.65 -7.14
C ALA A 6 8.64 -2.70 -5.94
N HIS A 7 7.52 -1.97 -5.84
CA HIS A 7 7.39 -0.88 -4.85
C HIS A 7 6.47 -1.20 -3.69
N VAL A 8 5.65 -2.26 -3.78
CA VAL A 8 4.73 -2.67 -2.72
C VAL A 8 5.01 -4.10 -2.30
N HIS A 9 4.89 -5.07 -3.23
CA HIS A 9 4.99 -6.48 -2.86
C HIS A 9 6.36 -6.81 -2.24
N ALA A 10 7.46 -6.45 -2.90
CA ALA A 10 8.81 -6.72 -2.39
C ALA A 10 9.13 -6.04 -1.05
N VAL A 11 8.40 -4.98 -0.71
CA VAL A 11 8.57 -4.23 0.55
C VAL A 11 7.76 -4.84 1.69
N LEU A 12 6.56 -5.36 1.41
CA LEU A 12 5.63 -5.82 2.45
C LEU A 12 5.62 -7.34 2.64
N ASP A 13 5.89 -8.11 1.60
CA ASP A 13 5.74 -9.57 1.60
C ASP A 13 6.70 -10.26 2.58
N HIS A 14 6.17 -11.19 3.37
CA HIS A 14 6.91 -11.93 4.41
C HIS A 14 7.69 -11.05 5.42
N ARG A 15 7.21 -9.84 5.73
CA ARG A 15 7.86 -8.91 6.69
C ARG A 15 7.01 -8.60 7.91
N ASN A 16 7.66 -8.28 9.03
CA ASN A 16 7.03 -7.60 10.15
C ASN A 16 6.98 -6.10 9.85
N LEU A 17 5.80 -5.58 9.52
CA LEU A 17 5.65 -4.20 9.08
C LEU A 17 6.20 -3.17 10.09
N ASN A 18 5.98 -3.40 11.39
CA ASN A 18 6.44 -2.46 12.44
C ASN A 18 7.96 -2.37 12.55
N LEU A 19 8.68 -3.46 12.25
CA LEU A 19 10.13 -3.55 12.46
C LEU A 19 10.92 -3.38 11.15
N ASP A 20 10.39 -3.92 10.05
CA ASP A 20 11.12 -4.10 8.80
C ASP A 20 10.78 -3.05 7.74
N VAL A 21 9.72 -2.27 7.95
CA VAL A 21 9.23 -1.28 6.98
C VAL A 21 9.23 0.10 7.65
N PRO A 22 10.22 0.97 7.36
CA PRO A 22 10.39 2.25 8.05
C PRO A 22 9.15 3.15 8.06
N TRP A 23 8.30 3.06 7.04
CA TRP A 23 7.06 3.83 6.95
C TRP A 23 6.09 3.53 8.12
N PHE A 24 6.10 2.30 8.64
CA PHE A 24 5.26 1.83 9.75
C PHE A 24 5.94 1.95 11.12
N ALA A 25 7.16 2.45 11.22
CA ALA A 25 7.86 2.58 12.52
C ALA A 25 7.10 3.44 13.54
N GLU A 26 6.35 4.44 13.04
CA GLU A 26 5.53 5.36 13.85
C GLU A 26 4.03 5.28 13.51
N ARG A 27 3.62 4.28 12.73
CA ARG A 27 2.24 4.13 12.22
C ARG A 27 1.73 2.73 12.46
N LEU A 28 0.51 2.60 12.99
CA LEU A 28 -0.15 1.31 13.13
C LEU A 28 -0.30 0.65 11.75
N PRO A 29 0.07 -0.63 11.57
CA PRO A 29 -0.02 -1.32 10.29
C PRO A 29 -1.45 -1.83 10.03
N SER A 30 -2.43 -0.94 10.14
CA SER A 30 -3.83 -1.23 9.81
C SER A 30 -4.05 -1.31 8.30
N ALA A 31 -5.15 -1.92 7.86
CA ALA A 31 -5.49 -2.00 6.45
C ALA A 31 -5.58 -0.60 5.80
N GLU A 32 -6.14 0.39 6.49
CA GLU A 32 -6.24 1.78 6.03
C GLU A 32 -4.84 2.38 5.79
N ASN A 33 -3.93 2.24 6.76
CA ASN A 33 -2.58 2.76 6.63
C ASN A 33 -1.77 2.02 5.55
N ILE A 34 -2.01 0.71 5.36
CA ILE A 34 -1.42 -0.03 4.25
C ILE A 34 -1.96 0.49 2.91
N ALA A 35 -3.25 0.81 2.79
CA ALA A 35 -3.82 1.38 1.57
C ALA A 35 -3.22 2.76 1.25
N VAL A 36 -2.98 3.60 2.27
CA VAL A 36 -2.27 4.89 2.12
C VAL A 36 -0.83 4.67 1.68
N PHE A 37 -0.09 3.75 2.34
CA PHE A 37 1.27 3.40 1.94
C PHE A 37 1.33 2.96 0.48
N ILE A 38 0.43 2.06 0.05
CA ILE A 38 0.34 1.62 -1.34
C ILE A 38 0.12 2.81 -2.27
N TRP A 39 -0.80 3.72 -1.93
CA TRP A 39 -1.04 4.92 -2.73
C TRP A 39 0.22 5.77 -2.88
N GLU A 40 0.92 6.08 -1.78
CA GLU A 40 2.15 6.88 -1.81
C GLU A 40 3.27 6.23 -2.63
N GLN A 41 3.35 4.90 -2.63
CA GLN A 41 4.31 4.17 -3.45
C GLN A 41 3.93 4.16 -4.93
N ILE A 42 2.64 4.07 -5.27
CA ILE A 42 2.19 3.83 -6.64
C ILE A 42 1.87 5.14 -7.38
N ALA A 43 1.11 6.05 -6.77
CA ALA A 43 0.58 7.25 -7.41
C ALA A 43 1.62 8.09 -8.17
N PRO A 44 2.81 8.44 -7.60
CA PRO A 44 3.79 9.26 -8.31
C PRO A 44 4.53 8.52 -9.44
N ARG A 45 4.35 7.20 -9.56
CA ARG A 45 5.07 6.36 -10.53
C ARG A 45 4.21 5.95 -11.73
N VAL A 46 2.92 6.31 -11.74
CA VAL A 46 2.03 6.02 -12.87
C VAL A 46 2.47 6.88 -14.07
N PRO A 47 2.96 6.29 -15.18
CA PRO A 47 3.64 7.04 -16.24
C PRO A 47 2.69 7.81 -17.17
N ALA A 48 1.52 7.25 -17.44
CA ALA A 48 0.51 7.87 -18.30
C ALA A 48 -0.87 7.55 -17.71
N GLY A 49 -1.34 8.45 -16.84
CA GLY A 49 -2.59 8.30 -16.12
C GLY A 49 -2.47 8.77 -14.68
N ARG A 50 -3.50 8.48 -13.90
CA ARG A 50 -3.51 8.71 -12.46
C ARG A 50 -4.01 7.46 -11.75
N LEU A 51 -3.47 7.21 -10.56
CA LEU A 51 -4.09 6.26 -9.65
C LEU A 51 -5.44 6.86 -9.23
N VAL A 52 -6.51 6.06 -9.33
CA VAL A 52 -7.86 6.50 -8.97
C VAL A 52 -8.29 5.90 -7.64
N ARG A 53 -7.89 4.65 -7.38
CA ARG A 53 -8.29 3.93 -6.18
C ARG A 53 -7.30 2.83 -5.84
N VAL A 54 -7.03 2.68 -4.55
CA VAL A 54 -6.47 1.47 -3.95
C VAL A 54 -7.59 0.77 -3.19
N ARG A 55 -7.83 -0.51 -3.49
CA ARG A 55 -8.69 -1.39 -2.68
C ARG A 55 -7.83 -2.49 -2.09
N LEU A 56 -7.78 -2.57 -0.76
CA LEU A 56 -7.04 -3.59 -0.04
C LEU A 56 -8.01 -4.50 0.71
N TRP A 57 -7.91 -5.81 0.46
CA TRP A 57 -8.69 -6.82 1.15
C TRP A 57 -7.83 -7.41 2.27
N GLU A 58 -8.24 -7.18 3.52
CA GLU A 58 -7.60 -7.81 4.69
C GLU A 58 -8.09 -9.25 4.85
N THR A 59 -9.38 -9.46 4.59
CA THR A 59 -10.02 -10.78 4.52
C THR A 59 -11.02 -10.79 3.36
N PRO A 60 -11.60 -11.94 2.97
CA PRO A 60 -12.60 -11.97 1.91
C PRO A 60 -13.86 -11.13 2.18
N ARG A 61 -14.09 -10.70 3.43
CA ARG A 61 -15.25 -9.90 3.83
C ARG A 61 -14.91 -8.49 4.31
N ASN A 62 -13.63 -8.20 4.56
CA ASN A 62 -13.18 -6.89 5.04
C ASN A 62 -12.23 -6.25 4.03
N TYR A 63 -12.57 -5.05 3.57
CA TYR A 63 -11.73 -4.28 2.67
C TYR A 63 -11.77 -2.80 3.00
N VAL A 64 -10.72 -2.09 2.61
CA VAL A 64 -10.62 -0.64 2.69
C VAL A 64 -10.42 -0.08 1.28
N GLU A 65 -10.87 1.16 1.07
CA GLU A 65 -10.65 1.90 -0.17
C GLU A 65 -10.01 3.25 0.13
N TYR A 66 -9.08 3.66 -0.73
CA TYR A 66 -8.41 4.96 -0.65
C TYR A 66 -8.29 5.60 -2.03
N GLU A 67 -8.68 6.86 -2.15
CA GLU A 67 -8.79 7.60 -3.43
C GLU A 67 -7.89 8.84 -3.50
N GLY A 68 -6.94 8.99 -2.57
CA GLY A 68 -5.84 9.95 -2.69
C GLY A 68 -5.87 11.20 -1.82
N GLY A 69 -6.96 11.41 -1.07
CA GLY A 69 -7.14 12.61 -0.24
C GLY A 69 -7.38 13.89 -1.02
#